data_AF-A0A291DCF0-F1
#
_entry.id   AF-A0A291DCF0-F1
#
_cell.length_a   1.000
_cell.length_b   1.000
_cell.length_c   1.000
_cell.angle_alpha   90.00
_cell.angle_beta   90.00
_cell.angle_gamma   90.00
#
_symmetry.space_group_name_H-M   'P 1'
#
loop_
_entity.id
_entity.type
_entity.pdbx_description
1 polymer ?
#
loop_
_entity_poly.entity_id
_entity_poly.type
_entity_poly.pdbx_seq_one_letter_code
_entity_poly.pdbx_strand_id
1 'polypeptide(L)'
;MEPFFIKTLYTPNPRGEVGVSLSIESDAPIPENVNDMVQRYRKRMQAVKVPASEHLNIMLELILEANYVPEFSRQVTCEGFITGWMIKFHGA
;
A
#
# COMPACT_ATOMS: atom_id res chain seq x y z
N MET A 1 7.07 -15.67 11.53
CA MET A 1 7.72 -14.83 10.50
C MET A 1 7.68 -13.39 10.94
N GLU A 2 8.74 -12.63 10.66
CA GLU A 2 8.78 -11.19 10.90
C GLU A 2 7.73 -10.47 10.03
N PRO A 3 7.01 -9.47 10.57
CA PRO A 3 5.97 -8.78 9.84
C PRO A 3 6.55 -7.74 8.87
N PHE A 4 5.85 -7.54 7.76
CA PHE A 4 6.07 -6.43 6.85
C PHE A 4 4.94 -5.41 7.01
N PHE A 5 5.29 -4.12 6.92
CA PHE A 5 4.33 -3.04 6.91
C PHE A 5 4.37 -2.32 5.56
N ILE A 6 3.25 -2.30 4.86
CA ILE A 6 3.04 -1.45 3.68
C ILE A 6 2.28 -0.21 4.11
N LYS A 7 2.78 0.96 3.71
CA LYS A 7 2.12 2.24 3.90
C LYS A 7 1.92 2.92 2.56
N THR A 8 0.67 3.26 2.25
CA THR A 8 0.36 4.23 1.20
C THR A 8 -0.03 5.57 1.80
N LEU A 9 0.52 6.65 1.25
CA LEU A 9 0.20 8.02 1.62
C LEU A 9 -0.32 8.80 0.42
N TYR A 10 -1.36 9.59 0.65
CA TYR A 10 -2.05 10.43 -0.31
C TYR A 10 -1.71 11.88 -0.02
N THR A 11 -1.01 12.50 -0.96
CA THR A 11 -0.62 13.90 -0.88
C THR A 11 -1.32 14.67 -1.98
N PRO A 12 -2.15 15.68 -1.66
CA PRO A 12 -2.70 16.55 -2.68
C PRO A 12 -1.56 17.26 -3.41
N ASN A 13 -1.61 17.29 -4.74
CA ASN A 13 -0.67 18.06 -5.54
C ASN A 13 -1.28 19.42 -5.94
N PRO A 14 -0.46 20.43 -6.27
CA PRO A 14 -0.94 21.77 -6.64
C PRO A 14 -1.82 21.81 -7.90
N ARG A 15 -1.89 20.72 -8.67
CA ARG A 15 -2.70 20.58 -9.89
C ARG A 15 -4.07 19.94 -9.60
N GLY A 16 -4.39 19.66 -8.33
CA GLY A 16 -5.65 19.03 -7.92
C GLY A 16 -5.66 17.51 -8.08
N GLU A 17 -4.52 16.88 -8.39
CA GLU A 17 -4.37 15.43 -8.41
C GLU A 17 -3.85 14.93 -7.06
N VAL A 18 -4.09 13.66 -6.75
CA VAL A 18 -3.57 13.02 -5.53
C VAL A 18 -2.31 12.24 -5.89
N GLY A 19 -1.17 12.68 -5.36
CA GLY A 19 0.06 11.90 -5.40
C GLY A 19 -0.04 10.73 -4.42
N VAL A 20 0.38 9.54 -4.86
CA VAL A 20 0.43 8.34 -4.02
C VAL A 20 1.88 7.96 -3.77
N SER A 21 2.30 7.96 -2.51
CA SER A 21 3.57 7.38 -2.08
C SER A 21 3.31 5.99 -1.50
N LEU A 22 4.16 5.02 -1.82
CA LEU A 22 4.14 3.66 -1.25
C LEU A 22 5.51 3.38 -0.64
N SER A 23 5.53 3.02 0.64
CA SER A 23 6.72 2.57 1.39
C SER A 23 6.49 1.21 2.05
N ILE A 24 7.57 0.46 2.23
CA ILE A 24 7.60 -0.76 3.03
C ILE A 24 8.57 -0.57 4.19
N GLU A 25 8.16 -1.01 5.36
CA GLU A 25 8.99 -1.08 6.56
C GLU A 25 9.00 -2.52 7.06
N SER A 26 10.19 -3.00 7.45
CA SER A 26 10.42 -4.35 7.97
C SER A 26 11.75 -4.36 8.71
N ASP A 27 11.81 -5.09 9.81
CA ASP A 27 13.07 -5.36 10.53
C ASP A 27 13.92 -6.44 9.82
N ALA A 28 13.27 -7.23 8.94
CA ALA A 28 13.89 -8.20 8.05
C ALA A 28 14.30 -7.57 6.71
N PRO A 29 15.30 -8.14 6.00
CA PRO A 29 15.53 -7.85 4.58
C PRO A 29 14.25 -8.05 3.77
N ILE A 30 13.88 -7.06 2.96
CA ILE A 30 12.69 -7.12 2.11
C ILE A 30 12.96 -8.07 0.95
N PRO A 31 12.21 -9.18 0.81
CA PRO A 31 12.44 -10.13 -0.27
C PRO A 31 11.99 -9.58 -1.63
N GLU A 32 12.57 -10.11 -2.71
CA GLU A 32 12.41 -9.59 -4.07
C GLU A 32 10.95 -9.61 -4.57
N ASN A 33 10.18 -10.62 -4.17
CA ASN A 33 8.75 -10.73 -4.48
C ASN A 33 7.93 -9.57 -3.88
N VAL A 34 8.29 -9.08 -2.69
CA VAL A 34 7.65 -7.92 -2.07
C VAL A 34 8.00 -6.64 -2.84
N ASN A 35 9.23 -6.53 -3.34
CA ASN A 35 9.61 -5.42 -4.24
C ASN A 35 8.84 -5.46 -5.56
N ASP A 36 8.69 -6.62 -6.19
CA ASP A 36 7.89 -6.76 -7.43
C ASP A 36 6.42 -6.38 -7.19
N MET A 37 5.85 -6.82 -6.07
CA MET A 37 4.49 -6.46 -5.64
C MET A 37 4.28 -4.94 -5.57
N VAL A 38 5.23 -4.20 -5.00
CA VAL A 38 5.21 -2.71 -4.91
C VAL A 38 5.25 -2.06 -6.29
N GLN A 39 6.09 -2.57 -7.18
CA GLN A 39 6.19 -2.03 -8.53
C GLN A 39 4.89 -2.25 -9.31
N ARG A 40 4.27 -3.44 -9.17
CA ARG A 40 2.95 -3.73 -9.74
C ARG A 40 1.88 -2.81 -9.17
N TYR A 41 1.89 -2.54 -7.87
CA TYR A 41 0.99 -1.57 -7.24
C TYR A 41 1.14 -0.19 -7.88
N ARG A 42 2.37 0.34 -7.95
CA ARG A 42 2.63 1.67 -8.55
C ARG A 42 2.14 1.74 -10.00
N LYS A 43 2.34 0.67 -10.77
CA LYS A 43 1.89 0.59 -12.16
C LYS A 43 0.36 0.55 -12.28
N ARG A 44 -0.33 -0.28 -11.47
CA ARG A 44 -1.80 -0.31 -11.43
C ARG A 44 -2.33 1.06 -11.03
N MET A 45 -1.75 1.70 -10.01
CA MET A 45 -2.14 3.02 -9.53
C MET A 45 -1.96 4.15 -10.55
N GLN A 46 -0.90 4.13 -11.36
CA GLN A 46 -0.72 5.10 -12.44
C GLN A 46 -1.72 4.93 -13.59
N ALA A 47 -2.25 3.71 -13.77
CA ALA A 47 -3.15 3.37 -14.87
C ALA A 47 -4.63 3.73 -14.58
N VAL A 48 -5.01 3.94 -13.32
CA VAL A 48 -6.40 4.21 -12.93
C VAL A 48 -6.52 5.47 -12.08
N LYS A 49 -7.41 6.38 -12.48
CA LYS A 49 -7.94 7.45 -11.61
C LYS A 49 -8.99 6.85 -10.65
N VAL A 50 -8.55 5.97 -9.76
CA VAL A 50 -9.44 5.34 -8.78
C VAL A 50 -9.56 6.20 -7.51
N PRO A 51 -10.70 6.15 -6.80
CA PRO A 51 -10.82 6.76 -5.48
C PRO A 51 -9.86 6.12 -4.47
N ALA A 52 -9.38 6.90 -3.49
CA ALA A 52 -8.48 6.43 -2.44
C ALA A 52 -8.98 5.20 -1.64
N SER A 53 -10.30 4.95 -1.64
CA SER A 53 -10.90 3.75 -1.03
C SER A 53 -10.59 2.47 -1.81
N GLU A 54 -10.48 2.52 -3.14
CA GLU A 54 -10.17 1.35 -3.98
C GLU A 54 -8.70 0.94 -3.89
N HIS A 55 -7.84 1.85 -3.43
CA HIS A 55 -6.41 1.58 -3.28
C HIS A 55 -6.14 0.50 -2.22
N LEU A 56 -7.00 0.40 -1.20
CA LEU A 56 -6.93 -0.66 -0.18
C LEU A 56 -7.15 -2.03 -0.82
N ASN A 57 -8.18 -2.17 -1.65
CA ASN A 57 -8.50 -3.42 -2.33
C ASN A 57 -7.34 -3.88 -3.22
N ILE A 58 -6.76 -2.97 -4.01
CA ILE A 58 -5.61 -3.27 -4.87
C ILE A 58 -4.40 -3.75 -4.05
N MET A 59 -4.12 -3.12 -2.90
CA MET A 59 -3.02 -3.58 -2.04
C MET A 59 -3.29 -4.96 -1.44
N LEU A 60 -4.51 -5.21 -0.97
CA LEU A 60 -4.88 -6.51 -0.39
C LEU A 60 -4.79 -7.63 -1.43
N GLU A 61 -5.27 -7.40 -2.65
CA GLU A 61 -5.15 -8.34 -3.76
C GLU A 61 -3.68 -8.70 -4.02
N LEU A 62 -2.80 -7.70 -4.10
CA LEU A 62 -1.39 -7.91 -4.38
C LEU A 62 -0.66 -8.68 -3.26
N ILE A 63 -1.02 -8.42 -1.99
CA ILE A 63 -0.50 -9.16 -0.83
C ILE A 63 -0.90 -10.64 -0.93
N LEU A 64 -2.16 -10.91 -1.27
CA LEU A 64 -2.67 -12.27 -1.43
C LEU A 64 -2.07 -12.99 -2.66
N GLU A 65 -1.93 -12.29 -3.80
CA GLU A 65 -1.26 -12.79 -5.01
C GLU A 65 0.19 -13.20 -4.72
N ALA A 66 0.87 -12.48 -3.82
CA ALA A 66 2.24 -12.77 -3.39
C ALA A 66 2.34 -13.84 -2.28
N ASN A 67 1.22 -14.51 -1.96
CA ASN A 67 1.11 -15.56 -0.95
C ASN A 67 1.47 -15.08 0.48
N TYR A 68 1.16 -13.81 0.77
CA TYR A 68 1.24 -13.25 2.12
C TYR A 68 -0.14 -13.20 2.76
N VAL A 69 -0.17 -13.27 4.08
CA VAL A 69 -1.39 -13.18 4.90
C VAL A 69 -1.50 -11.79 5.51
N PRO A 70 -2.53 -11.00 5.18
CA PRO A 70 -2.81 -9.73 5.86
C PRO A 70 -3.20 -9.99 7.31
N GLU A 71 -2.57 -9.31 8.27
CA GLU A 71 -2.95 -9.36 9.69
C GLU A 71 -3.97 -8.26 10.02
N PHE A 72 -3.69 -7.02 9.61
CA PHE A 72 -4.63 -5.91 9.77
C PHE A 72 -4.40 -4.80 8.75
N SER A 73 -5.44 -3.98 8.53
CA SER A 73 -5.36 -2.71 7.82
C SER A 73 -5.79 -1.56 8.74
N ARG A 74 -5.15 -0.40 8.60
CA ARG A 74 -5.46 0.81 9.35
C ARG A 74 -5.52 2.00 8.42
N GLN A 75 -6.60 2.75 8.50
CA GLN A 75 -6.74 4.03 7.82
C GLN A 75 -5.86 5.08 8.50
N VAL A 76 -5.10 5.84 7.70
CA VAL A 76 -4.35 7.01 8.17
C VAL A 76 -5.15 8.25 7.81
N THR A 77 -5.37 9.12 8.79
CA THR A 77 -6.13 10.36 8.61
C THR A 77 -5.35 11.57 9.08
N CYS A 78 -5.58 12.71 8.43
CA CYS A 78 -5.12 14.02 8.87
C CYS A 78 -6.28 15.01 8.70
N GLU A 79 -6.61 15.76 9.75
CA GLU A 79 -7.71 16.74 9.74
C GLU A 79 -9.08 16.18 9.26
N GLY A 80 -9.34 14.89 9.54
CA GLY A 80 -10.57 14.22 9.11
C GLY A 80 -10.57 13.68 7.68
N PHE A 81 -9.51 13.92 6.91
CA PHE A 81 -9.33 13.39 5.56
C PHE A 81 -8.50 12.11 5.56
N ILE A 82 -8.82 11.18 4.66
CA ILE A 82 -8.01 9.97 4.45
C ILE A 82 -6.71 10.38 3.74
N THR A 83 -5.59 10.24 4.44
CA THR A 83 -4.26 10.53 3.92
C THR A 83 -3.46 9.26 3.63
N GLY A 84 -4.04 8.08 3.83
CA GLY A 84 -3.35 6.84 3.52
C GLY A 84 -3.96 5.59 4.14
N TRP A 85 -3.30 4.48 3.88
CA TRP A 85 -3.57 3.18 4.50
C TRP A 85 -2.26 2.54 4.93
N MET A 86 -2.31 1.81 6.03
CA MET A 86 -1.22 0.95 6.51
C MET A 86 -1.75 -0.47 6.60
N ILE A 87 -1.01 -1.43 6.05
CA ILE A 87 -1.34 -2.86 6.12
C ILE A 87 -0.15 -3.60 6.71
N LYS A 88 -0.40 -4.42 7.72
CA LYS A 88 0.56 -5.38 8.25
C LYS A 88 0.29 -6.75 7.65
N PHE A 89 1.33 -7.44 7.18
CA PHE A 89 1.21 -8.77 6.58
C PHE A 89 2.44 -9.64 6.85
N HIS A 90 2.27 -10.94 6.65
CA HIS A 90 3.24 -11.98 7.03
C HIS A 90 3.39 -12.96 5.87
N GLY A 91 4.57 -13.53 5.67
CA GLY A 91 4.68 -14.65 4.73
C GLY A 91 3.87 -15.86 5.24
N ALA A 92 3.41 -16.68 4.30
CA ALA A 92 2.76 -17.95 4.59
C ALA A 92 3.71 -18.95 5.27
#